data_AF-A0A0F6IK26-F1
#
_entry.id   AF-A0A0F6IK26-F1
#
_cell.length_a   1.000
_cell.length_b   1.000
_cell.length_c   1.000
_cell.angle_alpha   90.00
_cell.angle_beta   90.00
_cell.angle_gamma   90.00
#
_symmetry.space_group_name_H-M   'P 1'
#
loop_
_entity.id
_entity.type
_entity.pdbx_description
1 polymer ?
#
loop_
_entity_poly.entity_id
_entity_poly.type
_entity_poly.pdbx_seq_one_letter_code
_entity_poly.pdbx_strand_id
1 'polypeptide(L)' 'MNFRITLNYLQKITIGLLFLMHLSCEIQAEEFEQQETYTDLTKALQNPLKVRTLDLSANRFKTLPKEIGK' A
#
# COMPACT_ATOMS: atom_id res chain seq x y z
N MET A 1 -10.58 45.31 13.73
CA MET A 1 -10.87 43.95 13.21
C MET A 1 -10.62 42.94 14.30
N ASN A 2 -11.55 42.01 14.54
CA ASN A 2 -11.52 41.10 15.70
C ASN A 2 -10.51 39.96 15.49
N PHE A 3 -9.21 40.28 15.52
CA PHE A 3 -8.09 39.36 15.28
C PHE A 3 -8.19 38.03 16.05
N ARG A 4 -8.64 38.09 17.32
CA ARG A 4 -8.84 36.90 18.16
C ARG A 4 -9.91 35.94 17.63
N ILE A 5 -10.96 36.46 16.99
CA ILE A 5 -12.04 35.66 16.40
C ILE A 5 -11.52 34.97 15.14
N THR A 6 -10.79 35.69 14.30
CA THR A 6 -10.15 35.15 13.09
C THR A 6 -9.14 34.04 13.45
N LEU A 7 -8.34 34.22 14.50
CA LEU A 7 -7.40 33.21 14.97
C LEU A 7 -8.09 31.93 15.45
N ASN A 8 -9.16 32.06 16.24
CA ASN A 8 -9.95 30.91 16.70
C ASN A 8 -10.62 30.16 15.53
N TYR A 9 -11.03 30.87 14.48
CA TYR A 9 -11.62 30.27 13.29
C TYR A 9 -10.57 29.48 12.48
N LEU A 10 -9.38 30.06 12.28
CA LEU A 10 -8.24 29.39 11.63
C LEU A 10 -7.83 28.12 12.37
N GLN A 11 -7.73 28.16 13.70
CA GLN A 11 -7.38 26.98 14.50
C GLN A 11 -8.37 25.82 14.31
N LYS A 12 -9.68 26.09 14.24
CA LYS A 12 -10.70 25.06 14.00
C LYS A 12 -10.58 24.43 12.62
N ILE A 13 -10.29 25.23 11.60
CA ILE A 13 -10.04 24.73 10.24
C ILE A 13 -8.81 23.82 10.24
N THR A 14 -7.71 24.25 10.87
CA THR A 14 -6.48 23.44 10.94
C THR A 14 -6.71 22.09 11.62
N ILE A 15 -7.46 22.05 12.72
CA ILE A 15 -7.81 20.79 13.41
C ILE A 15 -8.64 19.88 12.50
N GLY A 16 -9.63 20.44 11.78
CA GLY A 16 -10.42 19.67 10.82
C GLY A 16 -9.60 19.10 9.66
N LEU A 17 -8.66 19.88 9.13
CA LEU A 17 -7.73 19.43 8.08
C LEU A 17 -6.80 18.31 8.56
N LEU A 18 -6.28 18.41 9.79
CA LEU A 18 -5.45 17.34 10.39
C LEU A 18 -6.24 16.04 10.55
N PHE A 19 -7.51 16.10 10.95
CA PHE A 19 -8.37 14.93 11.06
C PHE A 19 -8.65 14.27 9.70
N LEU A 20 -8.93 15.07 8.67
CA LEU A 20 -9.12 14.57 7.29
C LEU A 20 -7.86 13.93 6.72
N MET A 21 -6.68 14.50 7.00
CA MET A 21 -5.39 13.93 6.61
C MET A 21 -5.16 12.56 7.26
N HIS A 22 -5.50 12.42 8.54
CA HIS A 22 -5.37 11.14 9.26
C HIS A 22 -6.27 10.04 8.66
N LEU A 23 -7.54 10.35 8.37
CA LEU A 23 -8.48 9.43 7.73
C LEU A 23 -8.02 9.00 6.32
N SER A 24 -7.42 9.93 5.58
CA SER A 24 -6.91 9.65 4.22
C SER A 24 -5.59 8.86 4.22
N CYS A 25 -4.88 8.82 5.36
CA CYS A 25 -3.62 8.11 5.52
C CYS A 25 -3.82 6.60 5.77
N GLU A 26 -4.86 6.22 6.53
CA GLU A 26 -5.22 4.81 6.77
C GLU A 26 -5.52 4.06 5.46
N ILE A 27 -6.18 4.71 4.52
CA ILE A 27 -6.56 4.11 3.23
C ILE A 27 -5.33 3.81 2.35
N GLN A 28 -4.25 4.60 2.47
CA GLN A 28 -3.04 4.42 1.66
C GLN A 28 -2.06 3.39 2.25
N ALA A 29 -2.07 3.17 3.57
CA ALA A 29 -1.22 2.18 4.21
C ALA A 29 -1.60 0.75 3.79
N GLU A 30 -2.88 0.49 3.54
CA GLU A 30 -3.34 -0.82 3.07
C GLU A 30 -3.02 -1.07 1.58
N GLU A 31 -2.90 -0.04 0.75
CA GLU A 31 -2.48 -0.18 -0.66
C GLU A 31 -0.96 -0.23 -0.84
N PHE A 32 -0.17 0.45 0.00
CA PHE A 32 1.29 0.47 -0.13
C PHE A 32 1.97 -0.82 0.33
N GLU A 33 1.34 -1.60 1.21
CA GLU A 33 1.84 -2.94 1.58
C GLU A 33 1.38 -4.05 0.61
N GLN A 34 0.50 -3.77 -0.35
CA GLN A 34 -0.20 -4.81 -1.12
C GLN A 34 0.34 -5.10 -2.51
N GLN A 35 1.43 -4.47 -2.93
CA GLN A 35 2.12 -4.83 -4.17
C GLN A 35 3.53 -5.35 -3.90
N GLU A 36 3.69 -6.20 -2.88
CA GLU A 36 4.85 -7.10 -2.83
C GLU A 36 4.82 -7.95 -4.10
N THR A 37 5.60 -7.52 -5.09
CA THR A 37 5.84 -8.31 -6.29
C THR A 37 6.83 -9.37 -5.89
N TYR A 38 6.35 -10.60 -5.72
CA TYR A 38 7.19 -11.73 -5.39
C TYR A 38 8.05 -12.04 -6.61
N THR A 39 9.36 -12.08 -6.45
CA THR A 39 10.31 -12.43 -7.53
C THR A 39 10.86 -13.84 -7.40
N ASP A 40 10.65 -14.46 -6.22
CA ASP A 40 11.12 -15.79 -5.89
C ASP A 40 9.94 -16.75 -5.80
N LEU A 41 9.96 -17.76 -6.66
CA LEU A 41 8.95 -18.83 -6.70
C LEU A 41 8.83 -19.55 -5.35
N THR A 42 9.94 -19.79 -4.66
CA THR A 42 9.94 -20.52 -3.37
C THR A 42 9.22 -19.73 -2.29
N LYS A 43 9.47 -18.43 -2.21
CA LYS A 43 8.78 -17.54 -1.25
C LYS A 43 7.30 -17.43 -1.56
N ALA A 44 6.96 -17.36 -2.85
CA ALA A 44 5.57 -17.33 -3.28
C ALA A 44 4.82 -18.62 -2.90
N LEU A 45 5.45 -19.78 -3.08
CA LEU A 45 4.87 -21.08 -2.73
C LEU A 45 4.75 -21.32 -1.22
N GLN A 46 5.53 -20.64 -0.38
CA GLN A 46 5.38 -20.72 1.07
C GLN A 46 4.11 -20.02 1.59
N ASN A 47 3.63 -18.97 0.89
CA ASN A 47 2.45 -18.21 1.29
C ASN A 47 1.54 -17.91 0.07
N PRO A 48 1.02 -18.93 -0.63
CA PRO A 48 0.35 -18.74 -1.93
C PRO A 48 -0.91 -17.88 -1.85
N LEU A 49 -1.57 -17.82 -0.68
CA LEU A 49 -2.76 -16.99 -0.44
C LEU A 49 -2.44 -15.48 -0.33
N LYS A 50 -1.19 -15.13 -0.06
CA LYS A 50 -0.72 -13.73 0.06
C LYS A 50 -0.10 -13.21 -1.24
N VAL A 51 0.22 -14.10 -2.18
CA VAL A 51 0.87 -13.74 -3.43
C VAL A 51 -0.17 -13.19 -4.40
N ARG A 52 -0.15 -11.87 -4.58
CA ARG A 52 -1.01 -11.19 -5.55
C ARG A 52 -0.36 -11.10 -6.94
N THR A 53 0.95 -10.87 -6.97
CA THR A 53 1.75 -10.77 -8.19
C THR A 53 3.07 -11.52 -8.01
N LEU A 54 3.38 -12.43 -8.93
CA LEU A 54 4.64 -13.18 -8.99
C LEU A 54 5.34 -12.85 -10.32
N ASP A 55 6.44 -12.10 -10.26
CA ASP A 55 7.26 -11.73 -11.41
C ASP A 55 8.48 -12.65 -11.51
N LEU A 56 8.46 -13.53 -12.51
CA LEU A 56 9.55 -14.45 -12.82
C LEU A 56 10.31 -14.07 -14.09
N SER A 57 10.10 -12.86 -14.63
CA SER A 57 10.67 -12.41 -15.91
C SER A 57 12.21 -12.35 -15.89
N ALA A 58 12.81 -12.03 -14.74
CA ALA A 58 14.26 -12.02 -14.55
C ALA A 58 14.87 -13.43 -14.48
N ASN A 59 14.04 -14.46 -14.25
CA ASN A 59 14.49 -15.84 -14.20
C ASN A 59 14.56 -16.40 -15.63
N ARG A 60 15.73 -16.93 -15.99
CA ARG A 60 16.00 -17.50 -17.33
C ARG A 60 15.39 -18.89 -17.50
N PHE A 61 14.09 -19.02 -17.24
CA PHE A 61 13.37 -20.27 -17.42
C PHE A 61 13.27 -20.61 -18.90
N LYS A 62 13.75 -21.81 -19.28
CA LYS A 62 13.57 -22.36 -20.64
C LYS A 62 12.19 -22.98 -20.84
N THR A 63 11.54 -23.34 -19.73
CA THR A 63 10.23 -23.98 -19.68
C THR A 63 9.51 -23.52 -18.42
N LEU A 64 8.17 -23.54 -18.43
CA LEU A 64 7.38 -23.19 -17.24
C LEU A 64 7.71 -24.17 -16.08
N PRO A 65 7.95 -23.68 -14.86
CA PRO A 65 8.17 -24.53 -13.69
C PRO A 65 6.96 -25.44 -13.42
N LYS A 66 7.22 -26.70 -13.03
CA LYS A 66 6.17 -27.71 -12.79
C LYS A 66 5.25 -27.36 -11.62
N GLU A 67 5.74 -26.50 -10.72
CA GLU A 67 5.05 -26.02 -9.53
C GLU A 67 3.91 -25.06 -9.87
N ILE A 68 3.94 -24.40 -11.04
CA ILE A 68 2.90 -23.48 -11.51
C ILE A 68 1.93 -24.17 -12.48
N GLY A 69 2.42 -25.11 -13.31
CA GLY A 69 1.66 -25.71 -14.42
C GLY A 69 0.88 -26.98 -14.10
N LYS A 70 0.48 -27.21 -12.86
CA LYS A 70 -0.29 -28.39 -12.43
C LYS A 70 -1.74 -28.07 -12.10
#